data_AF-A0A2Z3GEZ2-F1
#
_entry.id   AF-A0A2Z3GEZ2-F1
#
_cell.length_a   1.000
_cell.length_b   1.000
_cell.length_c   1.000
_cell.angle_alpha   90.00
_cell.angle_beta   90.00
_cell.angle_gamma   90.00
#
_symmetry.space_group_name_H-M   'P 1'
#
loop_
_entity.id
_entity.type
_entity.pdbx_description
1 polymer ?
#
loop_
_entity_poly.entity_id
_entity_poly.type
_entity_poly.pdbx_seq_one_letter_code
_entity_poly.pdbx_strand_id
1 'polypeptide(L)'
;MAVDKAYLTACRVAPPKKDDGQSGLQVAFKAGQFAVAELLIEQGADVNFQETSAVNAWTAPVLHDAIRAALFSTWSLQPDTNTFDQALAALRLLLARGASPQAQDSYGNAGLPRGVLDARQVLEHPQAAVKQPVLLQQVRLVFATLLAAGAEGYRLHCPSTRQ
;
A
#
# COMPACT_ATOMS: atom_id res chain seq x y z
N MET A 1 -18.80 27.09 -9.28
CA MET A 1 -18.35 26.29 -10.45
C MET A 1 -17.96 24.92 -9.91
N ALA A 2 -18.65 23.85 -10.28
CA ALA A 2 -18.19 22.51 -9.94
C ALA A 2 -16.90 22.26 -10.72
N VAL A 3 -15.79 22.07 -10.01
CA VAL A 3 -14.54 21.65 -10.64
C VAL A 3 -14.79 20.27 -11.24
N ASP A 4 -14.59 20.11 -12.54
CA ASP A 4 -14.65 18.81 -13.20
C ASP A 4 -13.52 17.93 -12.64
N LYS A 5 -13.90 16.87 -11.90
CA LYS A 5 -12.98 15.95 -11.23
C LYS A 5 -12.83 14.62 -11.97
N ALA A 6 -13.04 14.59 -13.29
CA ALA A 6 -12.89 13.39 -14.10
C ALA A 6 -11.53 12.66 -13.93
N TYR A 7 -10.48 13.40 -13.55
CA TYR A 7 -9.15 12.83 -13.28
C TYR A 7 -9.10 11.86 -12.08
N LEU A 8 -10.06 11.89 -11.16
CA LEU A 8 -10.13 10.96 -10.03
C LEU A 8 -10.55 9.55 -10.45
N THR A 9 -11.39 9.45 -11.48
CA THR A 9 -11.97 8.20 -11.97
C THR A 9 -11.31 7.70 -13.25
N ALA A 10 -10.40 8.49 -13.84
CA ALA A 10 -9.69 8.11 -15.04
C ALA A 10 -8.78 6.91 -14.77
N CYS A 11 -9.04 5.80 -15.46
CA CYS A 11 -8.22 4.61 -15.42
C CYS A 11 -7.49 4.42 -16.76
N ARG A 12 -6.25 3.95 -16.71
CA ARG A 12 -5.48 3.68 -17.92
C ARG A 12 -5.85 2.33 -18.51
N VAL A 13 -6.69 2.29 -19.55
CA VAL A 13 -7.13 1.01 -20.16
C VAL A 13 -6.39 0.68 -21.47
N ALA A 14 -5.72 1.68 -22.07
CA ALA A 14 -4.96 1.49 -23.30
C ALA A 14 -3.56 0.88 -23.04
N PRO A 15 -3.00 0.08 -23.96
CA PRO A 15 -1.65 -0.48 -23.83
C PRO A 15 -0.60 0.61 -23.58
N PRO A 16 0.49 0.35 -22.84
CA PRO A 16 1.14 -0.94 -22.53
C PRO A 16 0.55 -1.78 -21.38
N LYS A 17 0.77 -3.09 -21.53
CA LYS A 17 0.21 -4.23 -20.76
C LYS A 17 0.52 -4.29 -19.26
N LYS A 18 1.48 -3.52 -18.73
CA LYS A 18 1.97 -3.77 -17.35
C LYS A 18 1.10 -3.11 -16.27
N ASP A 19 0.43 -2.01 -16.60
CA ASP A 19 -0.27 -1.17 -15.62
C ASP A 19 -1.65 -0.71 -16.12
N ASP A 20 -2.38 -1.64 -16.73
CA ASP A 20 -3.74 -1.38 -17.19
C ASP A 20 -4.77 -1.43 -16.05
N GLY A 21 -5.82 -0.62 -16.18
CA GLY A 21 -6.93 -0.48 -15.25
C GLY A 21 -6.62 0.18 -13.91
N GLN A 22 -5.38 0.64 -13.69
CA GLN A 22 -5.03 1.34 -12.45
C GLN A 22 -5.63 2.74 -12.40
N SER A 23 -6.07 3.14 -11.21
CA SER A 23 -6.47 4.51 -10.92
C SER A 23 -5.26 5.44 -10.78
N GLY A 24 -5.48 6.75 -10.93
CA GLY A 24 -4.42 7.75 -10.69
C GLY A 24 -3.78 7.64 -9.30
N LEU A 25 -4.57 7.22 -8.28
CA LEU A 25 -4.08 7.05 -6.92
C LEU A 25 -3.08 5.89 -6.79
N GLN A 26 -3.34 4.76 -7.46
CA GLN A 26 -2.42 3.62 -7.48
C GLN A 26 -1.12 3.95 -8.20
N VAL A 27 -1.22 4.65 -9.34
CA VAL A 27 -0.05 5.10 -10.08
C VAL A 27 0.80 6.05 -9.22
N ALA A 28 0.17 6.95 -8.44
CA ALA A 28 0.88 7.84 -7.54
C ALA A 28 1.68 7.08 -6.46
N PHE A 29 1.09 6.05 -5.82
CA PHE A 29 1.80 5.22 -4.85
C PHE A 29 2.97 4.44 -5.49
N LYS A 30 2.74 3.81 -6.64
CA LYS A 30 3.77 3.02 -7.33
C LYS A 30 4.93 3.87 -7.85
N ALA A 31 4.66 5.12 -8.22
CA ALA A 31 5.67 6.08 -8.64
C ALA A 31 6.35 6.82 -7.47
N GLY A 32 5.96 6.56 -6.22
CA GLY A 32 6.48 7.26 -5.04
C GLY A 32 6.09 8.75 -4.97
N GLN A 33 5.03 9.15 -5.67
CA GLN A 33 4.56 10.55 -5.73
C GLN A 33 3.57 10.81 -4.59
N PHE A 34 4.04 10.77 -3.34
CA PHE A 34 3.17 10.82 -2.16
C PHE A 34 2.37 12.12 -2.03
N ALA A 35 2.94 13.27 -2.40
CA ALA A 35 2.20 14.54 -2.44
C ALA A 35 1.01 14.49 -3.43
N VAL A 36 1.17 13.78 -4.56
CA VAL A 36 0.08 13.58 -5.53
C VAL A 36 -0.94 12.60 -4.96
N ALA A 37 -0.50 11.53 -4.30
CA ALA A 37 -1.40 10.58 -3.64
C ALA A 37 -2.27 11.28 -2.57
N GLU A 38 -1.66 12.09 -1.70
CA GLU A 38 -2.37 12.88 -0.68
C GLU A 38 -3.40 13.81 -1.32
N LEU A 39 -3.00 14.57 -2.35
CA LEU A 39 -3.92 15.44 -3.09
C LEU A 39 -5.11 14.66 -3.66
N LEU A 40 -4.87 13.51 -4.29
CA LEU A 40 -5.95 12.68 -4.86
C LEU A 40 -6.91 12.18 -3.78
N ILE A 41 -6.38 11.73 -2.64
CA ILE A 41 -7.18 11.30 -1.48
C ILE A 41 -8.02 12.46 -0.94
N GLU A 42 -7.46 13.66 -0.83
CA GLU A 42 -8.18 14.88 -0.42
C GLU A 42 -9.25 15.32 -1.41
N GLN A 43 -9.03 15.10 -2.69
CA GLN A 43 -10.02 15.44 -3.71
C GLN A 43 -11.17 14.44 -3.82
N GLY A 44 -11.09 13.30 -3.13
CA GLY A 44 -12.13 12.27 -3.08
C GLY A 44 -11.89 11.09 -4.03
N ALA A 45 -10.62 10.77 -4.35
CA ALA A 45 -10.30 9.52 -5.03
C ALA A 45 -10.85 8.32 -4.24
N ASP A 46 -11.29 7.28 -4.96
CA ASP A 46 -11.74 6.04 -4.33
C ASP A 46 -10.56 5.29 -3.70
N VAL A 47 -10.50 5.34 -2.37
CA VAL A 47 -9.44 4.72 -1.56
C VAL A 47 -9.53 3.20 -1.51
N ASN A 48 -10.68 2.62 -1.91
CA ASN A 48 -10.92 1.18 -1.98
C ASN A 48 -10.91 0.66 -3.42
N PHE A 49 -10.54 1.50 -4.39
CA PHE A 49 -10.46 1.09 -5.79
C PHE A 49 -9.53 -0.11 -5.96
N GLN A 50 -9.90 -1.05 -6.81
CA GLN A 50 -9.10 -2.19 -7.21
C GLN A 50 -9.01 -2.19 -8.73
N GLU A 51 -7.80 -2.28 -9.28
CA GLU A 51 -7.64 -2.29 -10.73
C GLU A 51 -8.26 -3.53 -11.36
N THR A 52 -8.52 -3.41 -12.65
CA THR A 52 -8.87 -4.52 -13.51
C THR A 52 -7.84 -4.62 -14.62
N SER A 53 -7.22 -5.77 -14.82
CA SER A 53 -6.28 -5.96 -15.93
C SER A 53 -6.85 -6.91 -16.96
N ALA A 54 -6.70 -6.57 -18.24
CA ALA A 54 -7.05 -7.43 -19.38
C ALA A 54 -5.95 -8.48 -19.65
N VAL A 55 -4.77 -8.31 -19.07
CA VAL A 55 -3.57 -9.11 -19.39
C VAL A 55 -2.91 -9.73 -18.16
N ASN A 56 -3.25 -9.27 -16.95
CA ASN A 56 -2.80 -9.82 -15.69
C ASN A 56 -4.01 -10.36 -14.91
N ALA A 57 -3.95 -11.62 -14.49
CA ALA A 57 -4.98 -12.21 -13.63
C ALA A 57 -4.91 -11.66 -12.19
N TRP A 58 -3.75 -11.13 -11.80
CA TRP A 58 -3.56 -10.54 -10.49
C TRP A 58 -3.96 -9.06 -10.48
N THR A 59 -4.87 -8.69 -9.58
CA THR A 59 -5.23 -7.29 -9.29
C THR A 59 -5.31 -7.05 -7.80
N ALA A 60 -5.03 -5.84 -7.34
CA ALA A 60 -4.96 -5.50 -5.93
C ALA A 60 -5.69 -4.18 -5.61
N PRO A 61 -6.20 -3.99 -4.40
CA PRO A 61 -6.77 -2.69 -4.02
C PRO A 61 -5.66 -1.65 -3.80
N VAL A 62 -6.00 -0.36 -3.88
CA VAL A 62 -5.06 0.77 -3.65
C VAL A 62 -4.22 0.59 -2.40
N LEU A 63 -4.81 0.04 -1.33
CA LEU A 63 -4.13 -0.19 -0.07
C LEU A 63 -2.87 -1.08 -0.23
N HIS A 64 -2.88 -2.08 -1.11
CA HIS A 64 -1.71 -2.95 -1.33
C HIS A 64 -0.55 -2.16 -1.94
N ASP A 65 -0.82 -1.31 -2.92
CA ASP A 65 0.18 -0.43 -3.52
C ASP A 65 0.75 0.55 -2.48
N ALA A 66 -0.10 1.10 -1.61
CA ALA A 66 0.32 2.00 -0.54
C ALA A 66 1.21 1.31 0.51
N ILE A 67 0.86 0.09 0.93
CA ILE A 67 1.68 -0.72 1.84
C ILE A 67 3.04 -1.02 1.22
N ARG A 68 3.04 -1.46 -0.04
CA ARG A 68 4.27 -1.74 -0.79
C ARG A 68 5.14 -0.50 -0.91
N ALA A 69 4.55 0.65 -1.27
CA ALA A 69 5.27 1.91 -1.39
C ALA A 69 5.91 2.35 -0.06
N ALA A 70 5.20 2.20 1.06
CA ALA A 70 5.75 2.50 2.39
C ALA A 70 6.93 1.59 2.77
N LEU A 71 6.81 0.28 2.51
CA LEU A 71 7.91 -0.67 2.77
C LEU A 71 9.11 -0.43 1.84
N PHE A 72 8.88 -0.13 0.57
CA PHE A 72 9.96 0.08 -0.40
C PHE A 72 10.61 1.48 -0.29
N SER A 73 10.01 2.36 0.52
CA SER A 73 10.61 3.64 0.90
C SER A 73 11.48 3.52 2.16
N THR A 74 11.59 2.33 2.76
CA THR A 74 12.45 2.10 3.93
C THR A 74 13.94 2.25 3.60
N TRP A 75 14.72 2.48 4.65
CA TRP A 75 16.12 2.87 4.55
C TRP A 75 16.99 1.91 3.74
N SER A 76 16.69 0.61 3.75
CA SER A 76 17.50 -0.39 3.06
C SER A 76 17.41 -0.34 1.55
N LEU A 77 16.34 0.24 0.99
CA LEU A 77 16.16 0.43 -0.45
C LEU A 77 16.29 1.90 -0.86
N GLN A 78 15.96 2.83 0.03
CA GLN A 78 16.11 4.26 -0.18
C GLN A 78 16.84 4.88 1.02
N PRO A 79 18.09 5.36 0.87
CA PRO A 79 18.88 5.87 2.00
C PRO A 79 18.38 7.21 2.57
N ASP A 80 17.24 7.72 2.09
CA ASP A 80 16.56 8.92 2.56
C ASP A 80 15.35 8.54 3.44
N THR A 81 15.34 9.04 4.68
CA THR A 81 14.24 8.80 5.62
C THR A 81 13.03 9.67 5.33
N ASN A 82 13.18 10.79 4.64
CA ASN A 82 12.07 11.70 4.33
C ASN A 82 11.06 11.05 3.38
N THR A 83 11.52 10.27 2.39
CA THR A 83 10.64 9.50 1.50
C THR A 83 9.79 8.49 2.28
N PHE A 84 10.36 7.83 3.28
CA PHE A 84 9.60 6.94 4.17
C PHE A 84 8.53 7.69 4.95
N ASP A 85 8.87 8.84 5.52
CA ASP A 85 7.92 9.63 6.33
C ASP A 85 6.73 10.11 5.48
N GLN A 86 6.98 10.53 4.23
CA GLN A 86 5.94 10.87 3.26
C GLN A 86 5.08 9.66 2.89
N ALA A 87 5.71 8.50 2.63
CA ALA A 87 4.97 7.27 2.32
C ALA A 87 4.08 6.83 3.47
N LEU A 88 4.59 6.91 4.70
CA LEU A 88 3.86 6.55 5.92
C LEU A 88 2.71 7.53 6.19
N ALA A 89 2.91 8.83 5.95
CA ALA A 89 1.86 9.84 6.04
C ALA A 89 0.73 9.58 5.05
N ALA A 90 1.06 9.32 3.77
CA ALA A 90 0.10 8.99 2.74
C ALA A 90 -0.68 7.69 3.06
N LEU A 91 0.00 6.65 3.58
CA LEU A 91 -0.66 5.41 4.01
C LEU A 91 -1.64 5.65 5.18
N ARG A 92 -1.24 6.44 6.18
CA ARG A 92 -2.11 6.81 7.30
C ARG A 92 -3.34 7.59 6.82
N LEU A 93 -3.14 8.53 5.90
CA LEU A 93 -4.22 9.30 5.32
C LEU A 93 -5.20 8.39 4.57
N LEU A 94 -4.69 7.46 3.76
CA LEU A 94 -5.52 6.49 3.03
C LEU A 94 -6.44 5.69 3.97
N LEU A 95 -5.88 5.17 5.06
CA LEU A 95 -6.63 4.44 6.10
C LEU A 95 -7.62 5.35 6.85
N ALA A 96 -7.21 6.57 7.20
CA ALA A 96 -8.08 7.56 7.85
C ALA A 96 -9.28 7.96 6.98
N ARG A 97 -9.18 7.81 5.66
CA ARG A 97 -10.26 8.08 4.69
C ARG A 97 -11.09 6.84 4.36
N GLY A 98 -10.93 5.76 5.12
CA GLY A 98 -11.80 4.58 5.04
C GLY A 98 -11.31 3.49 4.09
N ALA A 99 -10.01 3.46 3.76
CA ALA A 99 -9.45 2.29 3.08
C ALA A 99 -9.55 1.06 3.98
N SER A 100 -10.16 0.00 3.48
CA SER A 100 -10.40 -1.23 4.22
C SER A 100 -9.08 -2.01 4.41
N PRO A 101 -8.62 -2.22 5.66
CA PRO A 101 -7.42 -3.01 5.93
C PRO A 101 -7.54 -4.47 5.48
N GLN A 102 -8.77 -4.94 5.35
CA GLN A 102 -9.13 -6.30 4.97
C GLN A 102 -9.38 -6.45 3.47
N ALA A 103 -9.15 -5.39 2.67
CA ALA A 103 -9.31 -5.46 1.22
C ALA A 103 -8.38 -6.53 0.62
N GLN A 104 -8.97 -7.41 -0.18
CA GLN A 104 -8.30 -8.57 -0.74
C GLN A 104 -7.91 -8.34 -2.20
N ASP A 105 -6.76 -8.88 -2.59
CA ASP A 105 -6.40 -9.00 -4.00
C ASP A 105 -7.28 -10.05 -4.72
N SER A 106 -7.10 -10.21 -6.03
CA SER A 106 -7.86 -11.18 -6.83
C SER A 106 -7.63 -12.65 -6.44
N TYR A 107 -6.64 -12.95 -5.60
CA TYR A 107 -6.40 -14.29 -5.03
C TYR A 107 -6.89 -14.44 -3.59
N GLY A 108 -7.58 -13.43 -3.03
CA GLY A 108 -8.13 -13.47 -1.68
C GLY A 108 -7.13 -13.10 -0.58
N ASN A 109 -5.94 -12.57 -0.91
CA ASN A 109 -4.96 -12.16 0.08
C ASN A 109 -5.24 -10.74 0.57
N ALA A 110 -5.32 -10.55 1.89
CA ALA A 110 -5.37 -9.21 2.48
C ALA A 110 -4.01 -8.48 2.37
N GLY A 111 -4.03 -7.16 2.56
CA GLY A 111 -2.84 -6.32 2.42
C GLY A 111 -1.73 -6.63 3.43
N LEU A 112 -2.08 -7.01 4.67
CA LEU A 112 -1.09 -7.30 5.72
C LEU A 112 -0.22 -8.53 5.40
N PRO A 113 -0.77 -9.72 5.05
CA PRO A 113 0.03 -10.84 4.57
C PRO A 113 0.96 -10.50 3.42
N ARG A 114 0.51 -9.68 2.46
CA ARG A 114 1.34 -9.23 1.34
C ARG A 114 2.47 -8.33 1.81
N GLY A 115 2.17 -7.40 2.72
CA GLY A 115 3.16 -6.55 3.38
C GLY A 115 4.24 -7.36 4.11
N VAL A 116 3.93 -8.52 4.69
CA VAL A 116 4.95 -9.40 5.30
C VAL A 116 5.96 -9.91 4.28
N LEU A 117 5.51 -10.29 3.08
CA LEU A 117 6.40 -10.75 2.01
C LEU A 117 7.31 -9.61 1.52
N ASP A 118 6.76 -8.42 1.36
CA ASP A 118 7.51 -7.22 0.97
C ASP A 118 8.48 -6.79 2.10
N ALA A 119 8.07 -6.90 3.36
CA ALA A 119 8.93 -6.61 4.51
C ALA A 119 10.13 -7.56 4.59
N ARG A 120 9.93 -8.85 4.29
CA ARG A 120 11.04 -9.81 4.22
C ARG A 120 12.07 -9.37 3.19
N GLN A 121 11.65 -8.93 2.02
CA GLN A 121 12.55 -8.46 0.97
C GLN A 121 13.41 -7.26 1.42
N VAL A 122 12.84 -6.31 2.16
CA VAL A 122 13.61 -5.14 2.63
C VAL A 122 14.53 -5.45 3.80
N LEU A 123 14.19 -6.45 4.62
CA LEU A 123 15.00 -6.91 5.75
C LEU A 123 16.16 -7.82 5.33
N GLU A 124 15.97 -8.59 4.25
CA GLU A 124 17.01 -9.46 3.67
C GLU A 124 17.95 -8.69 2.72
N HIS A 125 17.68 -7.41 2.44
CA HIS A 125 18.52 -6.62 1.56
C HIS A 125 19.94 -6.46 2.12
N PRO A 126 21.02 -6.54 1.30
CA PRO A 126 22.41 -6.47 1.80
C PRO A 126 22.72 -5.21 2.61
N GLN A 127 22.03 -4.10 2.33
CA GLN A 127 22.22 -2.85 3.06
C GLN A 127 21.50 -2.85 4.43
N ALA A 128 20.56 -3.76 4.70
CA ALA A 128 19.74 -3.76 5.91
C ALA A 128 20.57 -3.76 7.22
N ALA A 129 21.75 -4.39 7.21
CA ALA A 129 22.64 -4.45 8.37
C ALA A 129 23.24 -3.07 8.74
N VAL A 130 23.37 -2.15 7.79
CA VAL A 130 24.09 -0.87 7.97
C VAL A 130 23.35 0.09 8.90
N LYS A 131 22.01 0.13 8.85
CA LYS A 131 21.18 0.88 9.81
C LYS A 131 19.97 0.06 10.27
N GLN A 132 20.26 -1.13 10.82
CA GLN A 132 19.24 -2.06 11.27
C GLN A 132 18.21 -1.45 12.25
N PRO A 133 18.58 -0.61 13.25
CA PRO A 133 17.60 -0.05 14.18
C PRO A 133 16.56 0.85 13.49
N VAL A 134 16.99 1.68 12.55
CA VAL A 134 16.12 2.60 11.78
C VAL A 134 15.18 1.79 10.89
N LEU A 135 15.73 0.82 10.15
CA LEU A 135 14.95 -0.06 9.28
C LEU A 135 13.86 -0.82 10.06
N LEU A 136 14.23 -1.44 11.18
CA LEU A 136 13.28 -2.16 12.02
C LEU A 136 12.19 -1.24 12.58
N GLN A 137 12.54 -0.01 12.96
CA GLN A 137 11.56 0.98 13.41
C GLN A 137 10.59 1.34 12.28
N GLN A 138 11.08 1.59 11.06
CA GLN A 138 10.25 1.91 9.91
C GLN A 138 9.28 0.78 9.56
N VAL A 139 9.77 -0.46 9.48
CA VAL A 139 8.93 -1.64 9.22
C VAL A 139 7.87 -1.80 10.32
N ARG A 140 8.25 -1.64 11.59
CA ARG A 140 7.31 -1.67 12.73
C ARG A 140 6.22 -0.60 12.60
N LEU A 141 6.56 0.62 12.18
CA LEU A 141 5.58 1.71 12.03
C LEU A 141 4.53 1.40 10.96
N VAL A 142 4.92 0.78 9.84
CA VAL A 142 3.99 0.36 8.79
C VAL A 142 3.00 -0.66 9.35
N PHE A 143 3.49 -1.74 9.98
CA PHE A 143 2.61 -2.77 10.53
C PHE A 143 1.77 -2.28 11.70
N ALA A 144 2.31 -1.44 12.58
CA ALA A 144 1.55 -0.83 13.67
C ALA A 144 0.40 0.03 13.13
N THR A 145 0.62 0.75 12.03
CA THR A 145 -0.42 1.55 11.36
C THR A 145 -1.54 0.66 10.81
N LEU A 146 -1.19 -0.47 10.17
CA LEU A 146 -2.18 -1.42 9.66
C LEU A 146 -2.99 -2.08 10.78
N LEU A 147 -2.31 -2.57 11.83
CA LEU A 147 -2.96 -3.20 12.98
C LEU A 147 -3.89 -2.22 13.71
N ALA A 148 -3.46 -0.95 13.88
CA ALA A 148 -4.29 0.10 14.48
C ALA A 148 -5.53 0.42 13.64
N ALA A 149 -5.46 0.28 12.32
CA ALA A 149 -6.61 0.44 11.43
C ALA A 149 -7.55 -0.78 11.43
N GLY A 150 -7.19 -1.88 12.10
CA GLY A 150 -7.99 -3.10 12.17
C GLY A 150 -7.58 -4.18 11.17
N ALA A 151 -6.38 -4.11 10.59
CA ALA A 151 -5.84 -5.23 9.81
C ALA A 151 -5.68 -6.45 10.73
N GLU A 152 -6.29 -7.56 10.36
CA GLU A 152 -6.06 -8.81 11.08
C GLU A 152 -4.78 -9.47 10.55
N GLY A 153 -3.90 -9.89 11.46
CA GLY A 153 -2.86 -10.87 11.12
C GLY A 153 -3.52 -12.19 10.70
N TYR A 154 -2.74 -13.14 10.16
CA TYR A 154 -3.21 -14.52 10.07
C TYR A 154 -3.74 -14.92 11.44
N ARG A 155 -5.07 -15.01 11.59
CA ARG A 155 -5.66 -15.59 12.77
C ARG A 155 -5.23 -17.05 12.69
N LEU A 156 -4.17 -17.40 13.43
CA LEU A 156 -3.93 -18.79 13.77
C LEU A 156 -5.24 -19.21 14.43
N HIS A 157 -6.06 -19.93 13.68
CA HIS A 157 -7.23 -20.58 14.22
C HIS A 157 -6.67 -21.63 15.17
N CYS A 158 -6.37 -21.23 16.40
CA CYS A 158 -6.17 -22.15 17.49
C CYS A 158 -7.55 -22.78 17.66
N PRO A 159 -7.76 -24.05 17.27
CA PRO A 159 -9.05 -24.69 17.49
C PRO A 159 -9.27 -24.62 19.00
N SER A 160 -10.29 -23.88 19.42
CA SER A 160 -10.63 -23.72 20.83
C SER A 160 -10.57 -25.09 21.49
N THR A 161 -9.75 -25.22 22.53
CA THR A 161 -9.91 -26.26 23.53
C THR A 161 -11.35 -26.15 24.01
N ARG A 162 -12.20 -27.07 23.52
CA ARG A 162 -13.52 -27.32 24.10
C ARG A 162 -13.28 -27.65 25.57
N GLN A 163 -13.76 -26.79 26.46
CA GLN A 163 -14.19 -27.22 27.78
C GLN A 163 -15.62 -27.76 27.66
#